data_AF-A0A963LQR7-F1
#
_entry.id   AF-A0A963LQR7-F1
#
_cell.length_a   1.000
_cell.length_b   1.000
_cell.length_c   1.000
_cell.angle_alpha   90.00
_cell.angle_beta   90.00
_cell.angle_gamma   90.00
#
_symmetry.space_group_name_H-M   'P 1'
#
loop_
_entity.id
_entity.type
_entity.pdbx_description
1 polymer ?
#
loop_
_entity_poly.entity_id
_entity_poly.type
_entity_poly.pdbx_seq_one_letter_code
_entity_poly.pdbx_strand_id
1 'polypeptide(L)'
;ICHACLQFDPAWVEVEPSGLIFSWERIWHPAHPALKDHGAYLAVVVELPHAGRVRMVGNLLGDPLQQVRIGAEVQGVFEHHPEASQPYTLLQWRCR
;
A
#
# COMPACT_ATOMS: atom_id res chain seq x y z
N ILE A 1 -12.52 -9.89 -17.14
CA ILE A 1 -12.15 -9.61 -18.55
C ILE A 1 -10.86 -8.80 -18.54
N CYS A 2 -9.82 -9.27 -19.24
CA CYS A 2 -8.56 -8.55 -19.36
C CYS A 2 -8.71 -7.30 -20.25
N HIS A 3 -8.18 -6.15 -19.83
CA HIS A 3 -8.27 -4.90 -20.57
C HIS A 3 -7.45 -4.89 -21.88
N ALA A 4 -6.41 -5.73 -21.99
CA ALA A 4 -5.52 -5.76 -23.14
C ALA A 4 -5.95 -6.76 -24.23
N CYS A 5 -6.38 -7.97 -23.84
CA CYS A 5 -6.70 -9.06 -24.77
C CYS A 5 -8.16 -9.52 -24.74
N LEU A 6 -9.00 -8.94 -23.87
CA LEU A 6 -10.42 -9.27 -23.70
C LEU A 6 -10.73 -10.72 -23.25
N GLN A 7 -9.71 -11.49 -22.84
CA GLN A 7 -9.93 -12.84 -22.32
C GLN A 7 -10.68 -12.81 -20.98
N PHE A 8 -11.55 -13.80 -20.78
CA PHE A 8 -12.18 -14.09 -19.51
C PHE A 8 -11.23 -14.90 -18.61
N ASP A 9 -11.44 -14.83 -17.30
CA ASP A 9 -10.74 -15.62 -16.28
C ASP A 9 -9.20 -15.61 -16.38
N PRO A 10 -8.55 -14.45 -16.23
CA PRO A 10 -7.09 -14.40 -16.13
C PRO A 10 -6.62 -15.22 -14.91
N ALA A 11 -5.43 -15.82 -15.03
CA ALA A 11 -4.83 -16.57 -13.95
C ALA A 11 -4.51 -15.67 -12.73
N TRP A 12 -4.65 -16.23 -11.54
CA TRP A 12 -4.08 -15.65 -10.32
C TRP A 12 -2.59 -15.96 -10.28
N VAL A 13 -1.79 -14.91 -10.17
CA VAL A 13 -0.34 -15.00 -10.06
C VAL A 13 0.11 -14.35 -8.77
N GLU A 14 1.05 -15.00 -8.08
CA GLU A 14 1.69 -14.40 -6.92
C GLU A 14 2.62 -13.27 -7.38
N VAL A 15 2.56 -12.14 -6.68
CA VAL A 15 3.39 -10.96 -6.97
C VAL A 15 4.13 -10.60 -5.70
N GLU A 16 5.46 -10.58 -5.77
CA GLU A 16 6.29 -10.12 -4.66
C GLU A 16 5.92 -8.68 -4.29
N PRO A 17 5.67 -8.39 -3.01
CA PRO A 17 5.27 -7.05 -2.57
C PRO A 17 6.51 -6.16 -2.42
N SER A 18 7.20 -5.88 -3.53
CA SER A 18 8.39 -5.03 -3.59
C SER A 18 8.18 -3.98 -4.66
N GLY A 19 8.46 -2.71 -4.39
CA GLY A 19 8.17 -1.67 -5.36
C GLY A 19 8.86 -0.35 -5.09
N LEU A 20 8.43 0.67 -5.83
CA LEU A 20 8.95 2.03 -5.75
C LEU A 20 7.82 2.99 -5.39
N ILE A 21 8.07 3.95 -4.50
CA ILE A 21 7.11 5.01 -4.20
C ILE A 21 6.87 5.83 -5.48
N PHE A 22 5.67 5.75 -6.04
CA PHE A 22 5.26 6.51 -7.21
C PHE A 22 4.79 7.92 -6.82
N SER A 23 3.95 8.00 -5.80
CA SER A 23 3.48 9.25 -5.19
C SER A 23 3.13 9.02 -3.73
N TRP A 24 2.99 10.10 -2.96
CA TRP A 24 2.65 10.02 -1.56
C TRP A 24 1.99 11.31 -1.08
N GLU A 25 1.29 11.20 0.04
CA GLU A 25 0.81 12.35 0.78
C GLU A 25 0.95 12.15 2.29
N ARG A 26 0.87 13.26 3.01
CA ARG A 26 0.88 13.29 4.46
C ARG A 26 -0.46 13.75 4.94
N ILE A 27 -1.12 12.89 5.70
CA ILE A 27 -2.38 13.20 6.31
C ILE A 27 -2.08 13.72 7.71
N TRP A 28 -2.38 14.99 7.94
CA TRP A 28 -2.18 15.65 9.24
C TRP A 28 -3.38 15.50 10.16
N HIS A 29 -4.58 15.42 9.60
CA HIS A 29 -5.82 15.38 10.34
C HIS A 29 -6.62 14.14 9.96
N PRO A 30 -6.86 13.21 10.90
CA PRO A 30 -7.73 12.06 10.64
C PRO A 30 -9.20 12.51 10.58
N ALA A 31 -9.73 12.64 9.38
CA ALA A 31 -11.12 13.05 9.18
C ALA A 31 -12.15 11.93 9.47
N HIS A 32 -11.71 10.68 9.55
CA HIS A 32 -12.59 9.52 9.76
C HIS A 32 -12.58 9.06 11.23
N PRO A 33 -13.72 8.72 11.85
CA PRO A 33 -13.79 8.27 13.25
C PRO A 33 -12.90 7.06 13.58
N ALA A 34 -12.68 6.16 12.62
CA ALA A 34 -11.77 5.02 12.78
C ALA A 34 -10.31 5.43 13.00
N LEU A 35 -9.97 6.69 12.72
CA LEU A 35 -8.62 7.25 12.82
C LEU A 35 -8.52 8.33 13.92
N LYS A 36 -9.56 8.52 14.75
CA LYS A 36 -9.61 9.61 15.74
C LYS A 36 -8.43 9.63 16.73
N ASP A 37 -7.86 8.46 17.00
CA ASP A 37 -6.74 8.27 17.93
C ASP A 37 -5.38 8.21 17.18
N HIS A 38 -5.39 8.36 15.86
CA HIS A 38 -4.19 8.39 15.04
C HIS A 38 -3.70 9.82 14.83
N GLY A 39 -2.39 10.02 15.01
CA GLY A 39 -1.72 11.26 14.63
C GLY A 39 -1.53 11.37 13.11
N ALA A 40 -0.55 12.18 12.69
CA ALA A 40 -0.18 12.23 11.29
C ALA A 40 0.22 10.82 10.78
N TYR A 41 -0.05 10.54 9.51
CA TYR A 41 0.39 9.31 8.84
C TYR A 41 0.68 9.58 7.36
N LEU A 42 1.31 8.60 6.71
CA LEU A 42 1.75 8.68 5.33
C LEU A 42 0.99 7.66 4.49
N ALA A 43 0.30 8.12 3.46
CA ALA A 43 -0.27 7.27 2.43
C ALA A 43 0.62 7.30 1.20
N VAL A 44 0.91 6.13 0.63
CA VAL A 44 1.76 5.98 -0.55
C VAL A 44 1.03 5.23 -1.65
N VAL A 45 1.35 5.61 -2.89
CA VAL A 45 1.08 4.82 -4.08
C VAL A 45 2.40 4.19 -4.49
N VAL A 46 2.46 2.87 -4.53
CA VAL A 46 3.66 2.10 -4.86
C VAL A 46 3.48 1.47 -6.24
N GLU A 47 4.38 1.77 -7.17
CA GLU A 47 4.48 1.10 -8.46
C GLU A 47 5.26 -0.21 -8.30
N LEU A 48 4.76 -1.29 -8.91
CA LEU A 48 5.40 -2.62 -8.96
C LEU A 48 5.97 -2.85 -10.37
N PRO A 49 7.24 -2.51 -10.65
CA PRO A 49 7.78 -2.52 -12.02
C PRO A 49 7.79 -3.92 -12.66
N HIS A 50 7.99 -4.96 -11.83
CA HIS A 50 7.99 -6.37 -12.23
C HIS A 50 6.59 -6.93 -12.49
N ALA A 51 5.53 -6.22 -12.10
CA ALA A 51 4.13 -6.65 -12.22
C ALA A 51 3.34 -5.75 -13.19
N GLY A 52 3.93 -5.44 -14.35
CA GLY A 52 3.26 -4.62 -15.37
C GLY A 52 3.01 -3.17 -14.94
N ARG A 53 3.80 -2.66 -13.97
CA ARG A 53 3.67 -1.31 -13.42
C ARG A 53 2.31 -1.04 -12.76
N VAL A 54 1.65 -2.08 -12.25
CA VAL A 54 0.46 -1.91 -11.40
C VAL A 54 0.84 -1.08 -10.18
N ARG A 55 -0.10 -0.25 -9.73
CA ARG A 55 0.07 0.63 -8.57
C ARG A 55 -0.85 0.21 -7.44
N MET A 56 -0.29 0.12 -6.25
CA MET A 56 -0.97 -0.30 -5.03
C MET A 56 -0.94 0.83 -4.01
N VAL A 57 -2.07 1.05 -3.32
CA VAL A 57 -2.18 2.03 -2.25
C VAL A 57 -1.98 1.33 -0.90
N GLY A 58 -1.30 1.99 0.03
CA GLY A 58 -1.19 1.56 1.42
C GLY A 58 -0.50 2.63 2.28
N ASN A 59 -0.36 2.40 3.58
CA ASN A 59 0.37 3.33 4.43
C ASN A 59 1.87 3.03 4.41
N LEU A 60 2.69 4.08 4.53
CA LEU A 60 4.11 3.93 4.79
C LEU A 60 4.36 3.92 6.30
N LEU A 61 4.82 2.77 6.80
CA LEU A 61 5.13 2.55 8.20
C LEU A 61 6.42 3.29 8.60
N GLY A 62 6.49 3.66 9.88
CA GLY A 62 7.64 4.33 10.49
C GLY A 62 7.24 5.63 11.15
N ASP A 63 8.21 6.55 11.30
CA ASP A 63 7.93 7.90 11.78
C ASP A 63 7.04 8.62 10.78
N PRO A 64 5.84 9.09 11.17
CA PRO A 64 5.01 9.90 10.29
C PRO A 64 5.77 11.09 9.70
N LEU A 65 6.69 11.71 10.44
CA LEU A 65 7.49 12.88 10.05
C LEU A 65 8.69 12.56 9.16
N GLN A 66 8.93 11.29 8.84
CA GLN A 66 10.06 10.90 7.98
C GLN A 66 10.02 11.60 6.60
N GLN A 67 11.21 11.79 6.02
CA GLN A 67 11.34 12.26 4.65
C GLN A 67 10.97 11.12 3.70
N VAL A 68 9.99 11.37 2.82
CA VAL A 68 9.59 10.42 1.79
C VAL A 68 10.10 10.89 0.43
N ARG A 69 10.80 10.01 -0.28
CA ARG A 69 11.31 10.28 -1.63
C ARG A 69 10.54 9.44 -2.65
N ILE A 70 10.01 10.10 -3.68
CA ILE A 70 9.49 9.42 -4.87
C ILE A 70 10.65 8.63 -5.51
N GLY A 71 10.39 7.39 -5.91
CA GLY A 71 11.37 6.43 -6.40
C GLY A 71 12.09 5.64 -5.31
N ALA A 72 11.81 5.87 -4.03
CA ALA A 72 12.40 5.06 -2.96
C ALA A 72 11.88 3.60 -2.99
N GLU A 73 12.76 2.65 -2.74
CA GLU A 73 12.41 1.23 -2.63
C GLU A 73 11.63 0.94 -1.34
N VAL A 74 10.56 0.17 -1.49
CA VAL A 74 9.73 -0.28 -0.37
C VAL A 74 9.43 -1.76 -0.49
N GLN A 75 9.20 -2.38 0.66
CA GLN A 75 8.67 -3.73 0.78
C GLN A 75 7.32 -3.73 1.49
N GLY A 76 6.46 -4.66 1.12
CA GLY A 76 5.16 -4.86 1.73
C GLY A 76 5.26 -5.51 3.10
N VAL A 77 4.41 -5.05 4.01
CA VAL A 77 4.25 -5.59 5.35
C VAL A 77 2.77 -5.90 5.52
N PHE A 78 2.46 -7.16 5.83
CA PHE A 78 1.09 -7.60 6.05
C PHE A 78 0.71 -7.42 7.52
N GLU A 79 -0.24 -6.52 7.76
CA GLU A 79 -0.79 -6.24 9.08
C GLU A 79 -2.05 -7.08 9.27
N HIS A 80 -1.99 -8.07 10.16
CA HIS A 80 -3.08 -9.01 10.39
C HIS A 80 -3.98 -8.56 11.53
N HIS A 81 -5.30 -8.64 11.33
CA HIS A 81 -6.31 -8.36 12.34
C HIS A 81 -7.21 -9.60 12.54
N PRO A 82 -6.71 -10.66 13.20
CA PRO A 82 -7.45 -11.92 13.36
C PRO A 82 -8.63 -11.79 14.34
N GLU A 83 -8.55 -10.88 15.31
CA GLU A 83 -9.56 -10.69 16.35
C GLU A 83 -10.70 -9.72 15.97
N ALA A 84 -10.68 -9.19 14.74
CA ALA A 84 -11.77 -8.36 14.24
C ALA A 84 -13.04 -9.21 14.05
N SER A 85 -14.22 -8.58 14.16
CA SER A 85 -15.51 -9.28 13.95
C SER A 85 -15.59 -10.03 12.61
N GLN A 86 -14.91 -9.50 11.60
CA GLN A 86 -14.53 -10.21 10.38
C GLN A 86 -13.01 -10.10 10.24
N PRO A 87 -12.23 -11.21 10.27
CA PRO A 87 -10.79 -11.16 10.12
C PRO A 87 -10.36 -10.55 8.78
N TYR A 88 -9.35 -9.70 8.81
CA TYR A 88 -8.78 -9.09 7.61
C TYR A 88 -7.26 -8.90 7.72
N THR A 89 -6.63 -8.61 6.58
CA THR A 89 -5.21 -8.27 6.50
C THR A 89 -5.06 -7.05 5.61
N LEU A 90 -4.25 -6.09 6.05
CA LEU A 90 -3.89 -4.90 5.28
C LEU A 90 -2.47 -5.04 4.74
N LEU A 91 -2.27 -4.63 3.50
CA LEU A 91 -0.94 -4.44 2.93
C LEU A 91 -0.48 -3.02 3.24
N GLN A 92 0.57 -2.90 4.05
CA GLN A 92 1.29 -1.67 4.32
C GLN A 92 2.67 -1.71 3.66
N TRP A 93 3.42 -0.62 3.72
CA TRP A 93 4.73 -0.49 3.10
C TRP A 93 5.78 -0.04 4.11
N ARG A 94 7.03 -0.42 3.89
CA ARG A 94 8.18 0.08 4.65
C ARG A 94 9.34 0.34 3.68
N CYS A 95 10.04 1.46 3.85
CA CYS A 95 11.29 1.70 3.14
C CYS A 95 12.29 0.58 3.43
N ARG A 96 13.03 0.16 2.41
CA ARG A 96 14.19 -0.73 2.59
C ARG A 96 15.38 0.02 3.17
#